data_AF-A0A1D6P0U3-F1
#
_entry.id   AF-A0A1D6P0U3-F1
#
_cell.length_a   1.000
_cell.length_b   1.000
_cell.length_c   1.000
_cell.angle_alpha   90.00
_cell.angle_beta   90.00
_cell.angle_gamma   90.00
#
_symmetry.space_group_name_H-M   'P 1'
#
loop_
_entity.id
_entity.type
_entity.pdbx_description
1 polymer ?
#
loop_
_entity_poly.entity_id
_entity_poly.type
_entity_poly.pdbx_seq_one_letter_code
_entity_poly.pdbx_strand_id
1 'polypeptide(L)'
;MSKSQIAPKGYRQSIPSLKFQKLAEVTCKMLTAPLYDFVFQQNQQIPIKGNLAKIRRETKCIPDLIFQIEDYEKYLIQLSKLTKVNLLRHVKRSVARDFQMQASVLSVL
;
A
#
# COMPACT_ATOMS: atom_id res chain seq x y z
N MET A 1 0.93 10.72 -10.35
CA MET A 1 2.41 10.82 -10.38
C MET A 1 3.07 9.61 -11.04
N SER A 2 2.87 8.36 -10.58
CA SER A 2 3.44 7.15 -11.21
C SER A 2 2.81 6.81 -12.56
N LYS A 3 1.49 6.98 -12.71
CA LYS A 3 0.78 6.86 -14.00
C LYS A 3 1.41 7.71 -15.11
N SER A 4 1.89 8.91 -14.77
CA SER A 4 2.53 9.85 -15.71
C SER A 4 3.89 9.36 -16.21
N GLN A 5 4.49 8.34 -15.58
CA GLN A 5 5.72 7.71 -16.05
C GLN A 5 5.46 6.66 -17.14
N ILE A 6 4.19 6.31 -17.39
CA ILE A 6 3.81 5.29 -18.37
C ILE A 6 3.57 5.98 -19.71
N ALA A 7 4.29 5.52 -20.75
CA ALA A 7 4.12 6.03 -22.09
C ALA A 7 2.71 5.68 -22.63
N PRO A 8 2.09 6.57 -23.44
CA PRO A 8 0.84 6.25 -24.11
C PRO A 8 0.98 5.04 -25.04
N LYS A 9 -0.15 4.41 -25.38
CA LYS A 9 -0.16 3.26 -26.29
C LYS A 9 0.49 3.64 -27.63
N GLY A 10 1.40 2.79 -28.11
CA GLY A 10 2.14 3.02 -29.35
C GLY A 10 3.45 3.79 -29.19
N TYR A 11 3.74 4.33 -28.00
CA TYR A 11 5.00 5.02 -27.71
C TYR A 11 5.98 4.11 -26.99
N ARG A 12 7.28 4.32 -27.22
CA ARG A 12 8.34 3.56 -26.54
C ARG A 12 8.40 3.99 -25.07
N GLN A 13 8.31 3.01 -24.16
CA GLN A 13 8.50 3.25 -22.74
C GLN A 13 9.97 3.61 -22.46
N SER A 14 10.21 4.75 -21.82
CA SER A 14 11.53 5.13 -21.33
C SER A 14 11.82 4.49 -19.97
N ILE A 15 13.10 4.24 -19.71
CA ILE A 15 13.57 3.77 -18.40
C ILE A 15 13.38 4.89 -17.37
N PRO A 16 12.83 4.62 -16.16
CA PRO A 16 12.61 5.65 -15.17
C PRO A 16 13.95 6.19 -14.65
N SER A 17 14.01 7.50 -14.37
CA SER A 17 15.23 8.12 -13.86
C SER A 17 15.68 7.54 -12.52
N LEU A 18 16.98 7.60 -12.22
CA LEU A 18 17.51 7.11 -10.94
C LEU A 18 16.87 7.82 -9.73
N LYS A 19 16.54 9.12 -9.87
CA LYS A 19 15.80 9.88 -8.85
C LYS A 19 14.43 9.27 -8.59
N PHE A 20 13.71 8.89 -9.65
CA PHE A 20 12.41 8.23 -9.52
C PHE A 20 12.54 6.84 -8.89
N GLN A 21 13.53 6.04 -9.30
CA GLN A 21 13.77 4.72 -8.73
C GLN A 21 14.06 4.78 -7.23
N LYS A 22 14.95 5.69 -6.79
CA LYS A 22 15.22 5.93 -5.37
C LYS A 22 14.00 6.41 -4.61
N LEU A 23 13.20 7.31 -5.19
CA LEU A 23 11.98 7.78 -4.57
C LEU A 23 10.98 6.64 -4.37
N ALA A 24 10.78 5.80 -5.38
CA ALA A 24 9.91 4.62 -5.28
C ALA A 24 10.39 3.68 -4.17
N GLU A 25 11.71 3.41 -4.11
CA GLU A 25 12.30 2.58 -3.06
C GLU A 25 12.05 3.14 -1.65
N VAL A 26 12.34 4.43 -1.43
CA VAL A 26 12.16 5.09 -0.13
C VAL A 26 10.69 5.10 0.28
N THR A 27 9.78 5.40 -0.65
CA THR A 27 8.33 5.34 -0.41
C THR A 27 7.90 3.95 0.05
N CYS A 28 8.39 2.89 -0.60
CA CYS A 28 8.03 1.52 -0.23
C CYS A 28 8.54 1.16 1.18
N LYS A 29 9.79 1.52 1.49
CA LYS A 29 10.43 1.17 2.77
C LYS A 29 9.90 2.00 3.95
N MET A 30 9.82 3.30 3.76
CA MET A 30 9.66 4.27 4.85
C MET A 30 8.23 4.76 5.00
N LEU A 31 7.37 4.53 4.01
CA LEU A 31 5.97 4.95 4.05
C LEU A 31 5.02 3.75 3.97
N THR A 32 5.00 2.99 2.87
CA THR A 32 3.93 2.00 2.67
C THR A 32 4.04 0.81 3.64
N ALA A 33 5.25 0.29 3.86
CA ALA A 33 5.48 -0.81 4.81
C ALA A 33 5.02 -0.49 6.25
N PRO A 34 5.49 0.59 6.90
CA PRO A 34 5.04 0.94 8.25
C PRO A 34 3.57 1.35 8.31
N LEU A 35 3.01 1.93 7.24
CA LEU A 35 1.60 2.29 7.18
C LEU A 35 0.69 1.06 7.17
N TYR A 36 1.06 0.00 6.43
CA TYR A 36 0.31 -1.25 6.47
C TYR A 36 0.35 -1.90 7.86
N ASP A 37 1.49 -1.85 8.56
CA ASP A 37 1.58 -2.35 9.94
C ASP A 37 0.70 -1.53 10.89
N PHE A 38 0.72 -0.20 10.76
CA PHE A 38 -0.15 0.67 11.54
C PHE A 38 -1.64 0.37 11.31
N VAL A 39 -2.08 0.25 10.05
CA VAL A 39 -3.48 -0.05 9.73
C VAL A 39 -3.89 -1.42 10.25
N PHE A 40 -3.02 -2.42 10.13
CA PHE A 40 -3.26 -3.75 10.67
C PHE A 40 -3.44 -3.71 12.19
N GLN A 41 -2.54 -3.01 12.91
CA GLN A 41 -2.64 -2.83 14.36
C GLN A 41 -3.90 -2.07 14.78
N GLN A 42 -4.34 -1.06 14.02
CA GLN A 42 -5.57 -0.33 14.31
C GLN A 42 -6.81 -1.20 14.13
N ASN A 43 -6.84 -2.09 13.13
CA ASN A 43 -7.96 -3.01 12.90
C ASN A 43 -8.11 -4.07 14.00
N GLN A 44 -7.03 -4.42 14.71
CA GLN A 44 -7.06 -5.40 15.81
C GLN A 44 -7.34 -4.78 17.19
N GLN A 45 -7.24 -3.46 17.33
CA GLN A 45 -7.44 -2.81 18.62
C GLN A 45 -8.92 -2.77 19.03
N ILE A 46 -9.20 -3.26 20.23
CA ILE A 46 -10.47 -3.00 20.92
C ILE A 46 -10.45 -1.52 21.30
N PRO A 47 -11.47 -0.71 20.93
CA PRO A 47 -11.47 0.72 21.21
C PRO A 47 -11.39 0.96 22.72
N ILE A 48 -10.21 1.40 23.19
CA ILE A 48 -9.98 1.80 24.58
C ILE A 48 -10.79 3.07 24.83
N LYS A 49 -11.43 3.17 26.01
CA LYS A 49 -12.27 4.30 26.45
C LYS A 49 -11.54 5.64 26.25
N GLY A 50 -11.82 6.28 25.12
CA GLY A 50 -11.23 7.54 24.65
C GLY A 50 -12.21 8.23 23.70
N ASN A 51 -11.76 9.26 22.98
CA ASN A 51 -12.64 10.09 22.17
C ASN A 51 -13.09 9.38 20.86
N LEU A 52 -14.02 8.42 20.99
CA LEU A 52 -14.50 7.50 19.94
C LEU A 52 -14.94 8.23 18.65
N ALA A 53 -15.48 9.44 18.78
CA ALA A 53 -15.92 10.25 17.65
C ALA A 53 -14.74 10.70 16.76
N LYS A 54 -13.59 11.03 17.36
CA LYS A 54 -12.37 11.39 16.63
C LYS A 54 -11.79 10.17 15.91
N ILE A 55 -11.67 9.05 16.62
CA ILE A 55 -11.18 7.78 16.08
C ILE A 55 -12.03 7.36 14.87
N ARG A 56 -13.37 7.34 15.00
CA ARG A 56 -14.27 7.01 13.88
C ARG A 56 -14.11 7.91 12.65
N ARG A 57 -13.82 9.20 12.85
CA ARG A 57 -13.57 10.13 11.73
C ARG A 57 -12.25 9.82 11.03
N GLU A 58 -11.20 9.55 11.80
CA GLU A 58 -9.87 9.23 11.25
C GLU A 58 -9.85 7.86 10.55
N THR A 59 -10.50 6.84 11.11
CA THR A 59 -10.60 5.50 10.51
C THR A 59 -11.38 5.51 9.18
N LYS A 60 -12.34 6.43 8.99
CA LYS A 60 -13.10 6.54 7.73
C LYS A 60 -12.22 6.81 6.51
N CYS A 61 -11.05 7.40 6.68
CA CYS A 61 -10.12 7.70 5.59
C CYS A 61 -9.21 6.53 5.23
N ILE A 62 -9.11 5.49 6.07
CA ILE A 62 -8.21 4.35 5.86
C ILE A 62 -8.49 3.62 4.53
N PRO A 63 -9.76 3.32 4.14
CA PRO A 63 -10.02 2.65 2.86
C PRO A 63 -9.51 3.43 1.65
N ASP A 64 -9.71 4.75 1.64
CA ASP A 64 -9.24 5.63 0.56
C ASP A 64 -7.71 5.70 0.52
N LEU A 65 -7.07 5.82 1.67
CA LEU A 65 -5.61 5.78 1.79
C LEU A 65 -5.02 4.48 1.24
N ILE A 66 -5.58 3.33 1.63
CA ILE A 66 -5.14 2.03 1.13
C ILE A 66 -5.34 1.95 -0.40
N PHE A 67 -6.47 2.41 -0.91
CA PHE A 67 -6.75 2.43 -2.35
C PHE A 67 -5.70 3.25 -3.13
N GLN A 68 -5.34 4.44 -2.64
CA GLN A 68 -4.34 5.29 -3.27
C GLN A 68 -2.95 4.64 -3.30
N ILE A 69 -2.55 3.96 -2.23
CA ILE A 69 -1.27 3.22 -2.18
C ILE A 69 -1.27 2.11 -3.22
N GLU A 70 -2.35 1.36 -3.34
CA GLU A 70 -2.43 0.24 -4.28
C GLU A 70 -2.51 0.68 -5.73
N ASP A 71 -3.22 1.77 -6.03
CA ASP A 71 -3.21 2.36 -7.37
C ASP A 71 -1.80 2.83 -7.74
N TYR A 72 -1.06 3.39 -6.78
CA TYR A 72 0.36 3.71 -6.95
C TYR A 72 1.21 2.47 -7.25
N GLU A 73 1.09 1.41 -6.44
CA GLU A 73 1.83 0.14 -6.61
C GLU A 73 1.50 -0.56 -7.93
N LYS A 74 0.24 -0.54 -8.35
CA LYS A 74 -0.22 -1.05 -9.65
C LYS A 74 0.56 -0.44 -10.81
N TYR A 75 0.77 0.89 -10.79
CA TYR A 75 1.57 1.54 -11.84
C TYR A 75 3.06 1.22 -11.73
N LEU A 76 3.61 1.04 -10.52
CA LEU A 76 4.99 0.57 -10.35
C LEU A 76 5.19 -0.85 -10.91
N ILE A 77 4.21 -1.75 -10.72
CA ILE A 77 4.19 -3.09 -11.32
C ILE A 77 4.21 -2.99 -12.85
N GLN A 78 3.32 -2.18 -13.42
CA GLN A 78 3.24 -2.00 -14.86
C GLN A 78 4.56 -1.44 -15.43
N LEU A 79 5.09 -0.41 -14.81
CA LEU A 79 6.34 0.22 -15.24
C LEU A 79 7.54 -0.72 -15.11
N SER A 80 7.61 -1.53 -14.05
CA SER A 80 8.67 -2.52 -13.87
C SER A 80 8.65 -3.58 -14.98
N LYS A 81 7.46 -4.03 -15.37
CA LYS A 81 7.29 -5.00 -16.48
C LYS A 81 7.75 -4.43 -17.83
N LEU A 82 7.40 -3.17 -18.10
CA LEU A 82 7.73 -2.50 -19.36
C LEU A 82 9.22 -2.16 -19.49
N THR A 83 9.88 -1.84 -18.37
CA THR A 83 11.26 -1.32 -18.38
C THR A 83 12.31 -2.33 -17.92
N LYS A 84 11.86 -3.49 -17.39
CA LYS A 84 12.70 -4.52 -16.77
C LYS A 84 13.50 -4.05 -15.54
N VAL A 85 13.19 -2.87 -15.02
CA VAL A 85 13.73 -2.36 -13.76
C VAL A 85 12.84 -2.82 -12.62
N ASN A 86 13.42 -3.41 -11.57
CA ASN A 86 12.65 -3.86 -10.41
C ASN A 86 12.37 -2.69 -9.45
N LEU A 87 11.24 -1.99 -9.65
CA LEU A 87 10.80 -0.89 -8.78
C LEU A 87 10.15 -1.37 -7.47
N LEU A 88 9.83 -2.66 -7.38
CA LEU A 88 9.09 -3.26 -6.26
C LEU A 88 9.97 -4.06 -5.31
N ARG A 89 11.30 -3.95 -5.43
CA ARG A 89 12.28 -4.74 -4.67
C ARG A 89 12.02 -4.74 -3.16
N HIS A 90 11.42 -3.68 -2.63
CA HIS A 90 11.18 -3.48 -1.21
C HIS A 90 9.71 -3.21 -0.88
N VAL A 91 8.79 -3.54 -1.80
CA VAL A 91 7.36 -3.44 -1.52
C VAL A 91 6.96 -4.56 -0.57
N LYS A 92 6.20 -4.19 0.46
CA LYS A 92 5.51 -5.12 1.35
C LYS A 92 4.13 -5.42 0.78
N ARG A 93 3.77 -6.70 0.70
CA ARG A 93 2.40 -7.10 0.36
C ARG A 93 1.45 -6.65 1.46
N SER A 94 0.43 -5.87 1.10
CA SER A 94 -0.65 -5.48 2.02
C SER A 94 -1.44 -6.71 2.48
N VAL A 95 -1.68 -6.81 3.78
CA VAL A 95 -2.63 -7.75 4.41
C VAL A 95 -3.79 -7.02 5.08
N ALA A 96 -3.87 -5.69 4.90
CA ALA A 96 -4.81 -4.84 5.62
C ALA A 96 -6.29 -5.12 5.28
N ARG A 97 -6.55 -5.78 4.14
CA ARG A 97 -7.89 -6.20 3.68
C ARG A 97 -8.09 -7.71 3.68
N ASP A 98 -7.08 -8.49 4.05
CA ASP A 98 -7.20 -9.94 4.02
C ASP A 98 -8.19 -10.39 5.10
N PHE A 99 -8.96 -11.45 4.80
CA PHE A 99 -9.86 -12.04 5.79
C PHE A 99 -9.04 -12.54 6.99
N GLN A 100 -9.33 -11.99 8.17
CA GLN A 100 -8.73 -12.48 9.42
C GLN A 100 -9.61 -13.59 9.99
N MET A 101 -9.07 -14.80 10.07
CA MET A 101 -9.72 -15.86 10.84
C MET A 101 -9.51 -15.56 12.33
N GLN A 102 -10.60 -15.42 13.08
CA GLN A 102 -10.51 -15.30 14.53
C GLN A 102 -10.20 -16.70 15.10
N ALA A 103 -9.13 -16.80 15.90
CA ALA A 103 -8.77 -18.06 16.57
C ALA A 103 -9.89 -18.60 17.48
N SER A 104 -10.86 -17.77 17.88
CA SER A 104 -12.06 -18.17 18.61
C SER A 104 -12.98 -19.14 17.87
N VAL A 105 -12.88 -19.24 16.53
CA VAL A 105 -13.68 -20.18 15.74
C VAL A 105 -13.10 -21.60 15.80
N LEU A 106 -11.82 -21.76 16.15
CA LEU A 106 -11.14 -23.06 16.30
C LEU A 106 -11.34 -23.70 17.68
N SER A 107 -11.74 -22.94 18.70
CA SER A 107 -11.96 -23.47 20.06
C SER A 107 -13.36 -24.07 20.29
N VAL A 108 -14.15 -24.24 19.23
CA VAL A 108 -15.52 -24.80 19.26
C VAL A 108 -15.60 -26.14 18.49
N LEU A 109 -14.46 -26.65 18.02
CA LEU A 109 -14.30 -28.00 17.45
C LEU A 109 -13.41 -28.83 18.37
#